data_AF-A0A496R0V7-F1
#
_entry.id   AF-A0A496R0V7-F1
#
_cell.length_a   1.000
_cell.length_b   1.000
_cell.length_c   1.000
_cell.angle_alpha   90.00
_cell.angle_beta   90.00
_cell.angle_gamma   90.00
#
_symmetry.space_group_name_H-M   'P 1'
#
loop_
_entity.id
_entity.type
_entity.pdbx_description
1 polymer ?
#
loop_
_entity_poly.entity_id
_entity_poly.type
_entity_poly.pdbx_seq_one_letter_code
_entity_poly.pdbx_strand_id
1 'polypeptide(L)' 'MKSAECKWFPVCPMNYFHSRGMLRDEQIYPWCKGDWFSCRRYQMEERGQFHPDNMLPDGTIDESLKY' A
#
# COMPACT_ATOMS: atom_id res chain seq x y z
N MET A 1 -10.02 11.85 13.42
CA MET A 1 -9.44 10.84 12.51
C MET A 1 -9.72 11.30 11.09
N LYS A 2 -8.70 11.66 10.30
CA LYS A 2 -8.93 12.01 8.89
C LYS A 2 -9.06 10.71 8.09
N SER A 3 -10.24 10.09 8.16
CA SER A 3 -10.61 8.90 7.40
C SER A 3 -11.05 9.29 5.99
N ALA A 4 -10.05 9.58 5.15
CA ALA A 4 -10.16 9.57 3.70
C ALA A 4 -9.18 8.53 3.18
N GLU A 5 -9.52 7.88 2.07
CA GLU A 5 -8.64 6.95 1.36
C GLU A 5 -7.25 7.59 1.13
N CYS A 6 -6.19 6.79 1.24
CA CYS A 6 -4.84 7.25 0.93
C CYS A 6 -4.80 7.90 -0.46
N LYS A 7 -4.27 9.11 -0.57
CA LYS A 7 -4.22 9.88 -1.84
C LYS A 7 -3.53 9.14 -2.99
N TRP A 8 -2.62 8.22 -2.67
CA TRP A 8 -1.88 7.41 -3.63
C TRP A 8 -2.57 6.08 -3.96
N PHE A 9 -3.63 5.69 -3.23
CA PHE A 9 -4.27 4.38 -3.42
C PHE A 9 -4.69 4.09 -4.87
N PRO A 10 -5.28 5.04 -5.64
CA PRO A 10 -5.71 4.75 -7.02
C PRO A 10 -4.57 4.28 -7.94
N VAL A 11 -3.33 4.70 -7.67
CA VAL A 11 -2.14 4.37 -8.49
C VAL A 11 -1.16 3.44 -7.79
N CYS A 12 -1.38 3.14 -6.50
CA CYS A 12 -0.48 2.30 -5.72
C CYS A 12 -0.59 0.83 -6.17
N PRO A 13 0.53 0.09 -6.28
CA PRO A 13 0.53 -1.34 -6.58
C PRO A 13 -0.35 -2.17 -5.63
N MET A 14 -0.56 -1.69 -4.40
CA MET A 14 -1.46 -2.33 -3.44
C MET A 14 -2.90 -2.43 -3.95
N ASN A 15 -3.41 -1.40 -4.64
CA ASN A 15 -4.73 -1.43 -5.27
C ASN A 15 -4.77 -2.43 -6.44
N TYR A 16 -3.70 -2.48 -7.24
CA TYR A 16 -3.57 -3.46 -8.33
C TYR A 16 -3.63 -4.90 -7.78
N PHE A 17 -2.77 -5.26 -6.83
CA PHE A 17 -2.73 -6.62 -6.27
C PHE A 17 -4.02 -6.99 -5.53
N HIS A 18 -4.64 -6.03 -4.84
CA HIS A 18 -5.95 -6.22 -4.21
C HIS A 18 -7.05 -6.52 -5.22
N SER A 19 -7.17 -5.70 -6.28
CA SER A 19 -8.19 -5.90 -7.32
C SER A 19 -8.06 -7.23 -8.07
N ARG A 20 -6.87 -7.83 -8.06
CA ARG A 20 -6.56 -9.13 -8.67
C ARG A 20 -6.70 -10.30 -7.69
N GLY A 21 -7.11 -10.05 -6.45
CA GLY A 21 -7.27 -11.07 -5.40
C GLY A 21 -5.96 -11.61 -4.83
N MET A 22 -4.83 -10.96 -5.11
CA MET A 22 -3.51 -11.36 -4.61
C MET A 22 -3.29 -10.86 -3.17
N LEU A 23 -3.96 -9.77 -2.79
CA LEU A 23 -4.02 -9.26 -1.42
C LEU A 23 -5.46 -9.28 -0.93
N ARG A 24 -5.65 -9.67 0.34
CA ARG A 24 -6.97 -9.66 0.98
C ARG A 24 -7.29 -8.30 1.60
N ASP A 25 -8.57 -8.07 1.88
CA ASP A 25 -9.07 -6.82 2.49
C ASP A 25 -8.34 -6.50 3.81
N GLU A 26 -8.03 -7.50 4.63
CA GLU A 26 -7.33 -7.31 5.92
C GLU A 26 -5.89 -6.82 5.75
N GLN A 27 -5.27 -7.07 4.59
CA GLN A 27 -3.93 -6.60 4.26
C GLN A 27 -3.93 -5.15 3.75
N ILE A 28 -5.08 -4.65 3.26
CA ILE A 28 -5.20 -3.35 2.59
C ILE A 28 -5.92 -2.33 3.45
N TYR A 29 -7.12 -2.66 3.93
CA TYR A 29 -8.02 -1.69 4.55
C TYR A 29 -7.45 -0.98 5.79
N PRO A 30 -6.75 -1.67 6.72
CA PRO A 30 -6.14 -1.00 7.87
C PRO A 30 -5.16 0.12 7.49
N TRP A 31 -4.52 -0.04 6.33
CA TRP A 31 -3.54 0.90 5.81
C TRP A 31 -4.19 1.89 4.86
N CYS A 32 -4.67 1.44 3.70
CA CYS A 32 -5.08 2.29 2.59
C CYS A 32 -6.38 3.06 2.84
N LYS A 33 -7.28 2.52 3.68
CA LYS A 33 -8.56 3.16 4.06
C LYS A 33 -8.67 3.47 5.56
N GLY A 34 -7.61 3.15 6.32
CA GLY A 34 -7.49 3.37 7.74
C GLY A 34 -6.37 4.37 8.05
N ASP A 35 -5.36 3.92 8.79
CA ASP A 35 -4.20 4.72 9.17
C ASP A 35 -3.10 4.70 8.10
N TRP A 36 -3.39 5.31 6.96
CA TRP A 36 -2.44 5.35 5.83
C TRP A 36 -1.16 6.13 6.14
N PHE A 37 -1.15 7.01 7.15
CA PHE A 37 0.06 7.71 7.58
C PHE A 37 1.10 6.75 8.18
N SER A 38 0.67 5.61 8.72
CA SER A 38 1.54 4.56 9.23
C SER A 38 2.11 3.64 8.14
N CYS A 39 1.58 3.70 6.90
CA CYS A 39 2.09 2.92 5.77
C CYS A 39 3.51 3.37 5.39
N ARG A 40 4.46 2.43 5.36
CA ARG A 40 5.86 2.68 4.99
C ARG A 40 6.00 3.18 3.56
N ARG A 41 5.23 2.61 2.63
CA ARG A 41 5.21 3.06 1.22
C ARG A 41 4.84 4.53 1.13
N TYR A 42 3.75 4.94 1.80
CA TYR A 42 3.33 6.34 1.86
C TYR A 42 4.45 7.24 2.39
N GLN A 43 5.08 6.87 3.51
CA GLN A 43 6.17 7.66 4.11
C GLN A 43 7.37 7.81 3.17
N MET A 44 7.67 6.80 2.36
CA MET A 44 8.76 6.81 1.40
C MET A 44 8.43 7.65 0.17
N GLU A 45 7.21 7.57 -0.37
CA GLU A 45 6.73 8.44 -1.46
C GLU A 45 6.80 9.92 -1.07
N GLU A 46 6.34 10.30 0.13
CA GLU A 46 6.42 11.68 0.60
C GLU A 46 7.86 12.18 0.75
N ARG A 47 8.83 11.27 0.88
CA ARG A 47 10.27 11.57 0.96
C ARG A 47 10.98 11.45 -0.39
N GLY A 48 10.29 11.06 -1.47
CA GLY A 48 10.89 10.78 -2.77
C GLY A 48 11.87 9.60 -2.74
N GLN A 49 11.65 8.64 -1.85
CA GLN A 49 12.50 7.45 -1.70
C GLN A 49 11.96 6.30 -2.55
N PHE A 50 12.84 5.67 -3.31
CA PHE A 50 12.50 4.47 -4.07
C PHE A 50 12.04 3.33 -3.14
N HIS A 51 10.97 2.66 -3.52
CA HIS A 51 10.57 1.35 -3.01
C HIS A 51 10.03 0.47 -4.14
N PRO A 52 10.24 -0.86 -4.07
CA PRO A 52 9.72 -1.76 -5.09
C PRO A 52 8.20 -1.93 -4.96
N ASP A 53 7.54 -2.33 -6.05
CA ASP A 53 6.08 -2.45 -6.10
C ASP A 53 5.54 -3.56 -5.19
N ASN A 54 6.33 -4.61 -4.99
CA ASN A 54 5.99 -5.74 -4.14
C ASN A 54 6.30 -5.53 -2.65
N MET A 55 6.68 -4.31 -2.25
CA MET A 55 6.75 -3.93 -0.83
C MET A 55 5.33 -3.75 -0.26
N LEU A 56 5.02 -4.42 0.84
CA LEU A 56 3.75 -4.30 1.55
C LEU A 56 3.67 -3.00 2.38
N PRO A 57 2.48 -2.63 2.90
CA PRO A 57 2.31 -1.41 3.67
C PRO A 57 3.16 -1.33 4.96
N ASP A 58 3.49 -2.46 5.57
CA ASP A 58 4.36 -2.55 6.75
C ASP A 58 5.86 -2.44 6.42
N GLY A 59 6.20 -2.50 5.13
CA GLY A 59 7.54 -2.41 4.58
C GLY A 59 8.24 -3.74 4.34
N THR A 60 7.56 -4.87 4.55
CA THR A 60 8.08 -6.18 4.14
C THR A 60 8.00 -6.34 2.61
N ILE A 61 8.87 -7.17 2.04
CA ILE A 61 8.86 -7.49 0.60
C ILE A 61 8.18 -8.84 0.42
N ASP A 62 7.15 -8.89 -0.42
CA ASP A 62 6.49 -10.14 -0.82
C ASP A 62 6.92 -10.50 -2.25
N GLU A 63 7.86 -11.43 -2.39
CA GLU A 63 8.36 -11.86 -3.70
C GLU A 63 7.32 -12.59 -4.57
N SER A 64 6.17 -12.98 -4.00
CA SER A 64 5.08 -13.59 -4.75
C SER A 64 4.23 -12.56 -5.52
N LEU A 65 4.28 -11.29 -5.13
CA LEU A 65 3.55 -10.21 -5.80
C LEU A 65 4.33 -9.72 -7.02
N LYS A 66 3.79 -10.03 -8.21
CA LYS A 66 4.35 -9.64 -9.52
C LYS A 66 3.23 -9.16 -10.42
N TYR A 67 3.53 -8.24 -11.33
CA TYR A 67 2.57 -7.71 -12.30
C TYR A 67 2.06 -8.79 -13.26
#